data_AF-A0A0C1IWW7-F1
#
_entry.id   AF-A0A0C1IWW7-F1
#
_cell.length_a   1.000
_cell.length_b   1.000
_cell.length_c   1.000
_cell.angle_alpha   90.00
_cell.angle_beta   90.00
_cell.angle_gamma   90.00
#
_symmetry.space_group_name_H-M   'P 1'
#
loop_
_entity.id
_entity.type
_entity.pdbx_description
1 polymer ?
#
loop_
_entity_poly.entity_id
_entity_poly.type
_entity_poly.pdbx_seq_one_letter_code
_entity_poly.pdbx_strand_id
1 'polypeptide(L)'
;MSKKNQYLLPFILVTCLFFLWAFLHNINPILIPHLKKACQLSDTQSALIDSAVYLAYFSIALPAGWFMNKYGFRNGLILGLVLYGAGALLFLPAAGTRTYGVFLLALFVIAAGATFLETIANPYITRLGDPNTGTQRLNFAQSFNGLGAVIAPIIGGKFIFSGIEHSKEELAQMEAAGTLSAYLQTEANTIRMPYLVIAVVVLVLAVVFYLVRLPEGETGQHHVKEEDDKFSFSILKNKQVRWAVIAQFFYVGAQVCVGSFFIRYSKFVMELPEKQAAVWLSMAMFGFMAGRFTGTFFMRYIKPAKLLLLYATISSALLLFASFMKGSAAVYCLMAVPFFMSIMFPTIFALGISGLGPAGRMASSLLIMAIVGGAIFPLVMGQVSDLTGGNIQLAYLVPMVCFVVVGLFAWTQSKEEMEVVSLSAGH
;
A
#
# COMPACT_ATOMS: atom_id res chain seq x y z
N MET A 1 -36.02 8.03 -3.42
CA MET A 1 -34.79 8.48 -2.74
C MET A 1 -34.07 9.49 -3.63
N SER A 2 -33.79 10.70 -3.13
CA SER A 2 -33.02 11.72 -3.87
C SER A 2 -31.69 11.14 -4.39
N LYS A 3 -31.27 11.54 -5.62
CA LYS A 3 -30.02 11.08 -6.28
C LYS A 3 -28.77 11.11 -5.37
N LYS A 4 -28.77 11.95 -4.31
CA LYS A 4 -27.71 12.03 -3.29
C LYS A 4 -27.52 10.75 -2.44
N ASN A 5 -28.57 9.95 -2.24
CA ASN A 5 -28.52 8.73 -1.41
C ASN A 5 -28.01 7.48 -2.15
N GLN A 6 -27.88 7.52 -3.48
CA GLN A 6 -27.48 6.33 -4.25
C GLN A 6 -25.98 6.03 -4.19
N TYR A 7 -25.13 7.03 -3.90
CA TYR A 7 -23.67 6.87 -3.89
C TYR A 7 -23.08 6.74 -2.48
N LEU A 8 -23.82 7.14 -1.43
CA LEU A 8 -23.30 7.16 -0.06
C LEU A 8 -23.02 5.76 0.48
N LEU A 9 -23.96 4.82 0.31
CA LEU A 9 -23.76 3.45 0.78
C LEU A 9 -22.58 2.75 0.06
N PRO A 10 -22.47 2.77 -1.29
CA PRO A 10 -21.28 2.29 -1.98
C PRO A 10 -19.98 2.95 -1.50
N PHE A 11 -19.99 4.25 -1.24
CA PHE A 11 -18.82 4.98 -0.76
C PHE A 11 -18.38 4.50 0.63
N ILE A 12 -19.33 4.32 1.56
CA ILE A 12 -19.06 3.80 2.90
C ILE A 12 -18.49 2.39 2.81
N LEU A 13 -19.14 1.50 2.05
CA LEU A 13 -18.70 0.10 1.93
C LEU A 13 -17.28 -0.01 1.38
N VAL A 14 -16.98 0.73 0.31
CA VAL A 14 -15.64 0.72 -0.28
C VAL A 14 -14.63 1.41 0.64
N THR A 15 -15.02 2.44 1.40
CA THR A 15 -14.16 3.03 2.43
C THR A 15 -13.84 2.07 3.57
N CYS A 16 -14.81 1.27 4.03
CA CYS A 16 -14.58 0.20 5.00
C CYS A 16 -13.63 -0.88 4.44
N LEU A 17 -13.70 -1.13 3.12
CA LEU A 17 -12.74 -2.00 2.43
C LEU A 17 -11.32 -1.45 2.62
N PHE A 18 -11.08 -0.14 2.38
CA PHE A 18 -9.76 0.52 2.56
C PHE A 18 -9.19 0.27 3.95
N PHE A 19 -10.01 0.37 4.99
CA PHE A 19 -9.59 0.03 6.35
C PHE A 19 -9.22 -1.45 6.48
N LEU A 20 -10.09 -2.35 6.03
CA LEU A 20 -9.93 -3.78 6.22
C LEU A 20 -8.67 -4.32 5.55
N TRP A 21 -8.47 -4.08 4.26
CA TRP A 21 -7.26 -4.63 3.63
C TRP A 21 -6.00 -3.95 4.15
N ALA A 22 -6.06 -2.67 4.56
CA ALA A 22 -4.89 -2.01 5.15
C ALA A 22 -4.51 -2.65 6.46
N PHE A 23 -5.50 -2.94 7.30
CA PHE A 23 -5.31 -3.65 8.55
C PHE A 23 -4.60 -4.99 8.29
N LEU A 24 -5.08 -5.74 7.31
CA LEU A 24 -4.54 -7.06 7.00
C LEU A 24 -3.16 -7.01 6.34
N HIS A 25 -2.94 -6.09 5.40
CA HIS A 25 -1.63 -5.87 4.79
C HIS A 25 -0.57 -5.48 5.83
N ASN A 26 -0.93 -4.62 6.80
CA ASN A 26 -0.02 -4.18 7.85
C ASN A 26 0.13 -5.19 9.00
N ILE A 27 -0.55 -6.34 8.96
CA ILE A 27 -0.22 -7.51 9.79
C ILE A 27 0.96 -8.29 9.21
N ASN A 28 1.20 -8.25 7.90
CA ASN A 28 2.28 -9.02 7.27
C ASN A 28 3.68 -8.78 7.90
N PRO A 29 4.10 -7.54 8.22
CA PRO A 29 5.38 -7.30 8.88
C PRO A 29 5.49 -7.92 10.29
N ILE A 30 4.37 -8.21 10.95
CA ILE A 30 4.30 -8.91 12.25
C ILE A 30 4.37 -10.42 12.01
N LEU A 31 3.70 -10.88 10.96
CA LEU A 31 3.62 -12.28 10.59
C LEU A 31 4.99 -12.83 10.15
N ILE A 32 5.79 -12.07 9.40
CA ILE A 32 7.08 -12.57 8.87
C ILE A 32 8.05 -13.00 9.98
N PRO A 33 8.36 -12.18 11.00
CA PRO A 33 9.20 -12.61 12.14
C PRO A 33 8.61 -13.81 12.88
N HIS A 34 7.28 -13.84 13.04
CA HIS A 34 6.59 -14.95 13.68
C HIS A 34 6.74 -16.25 12.88
N LEU A 35 6.55 -16.22 11.56
CA LEU A 35 6.75 -17.38 10.68
C LEU A 35 8.22 -17.82 10.65
N LYS A 36 9.16 -16.87 10.65
CA LYS A 36 10.58 -17.17 10.74
C LYS A 36 10.91 -17.96 12.00
N LYS A 37 10.37 -17.54 13.13
CA LYS A 37 10.49 -18.23 14.42
C LYS A 37 9.79 -19.59 14.38
N ALA A 38 8.50 -19.61 14.06
CA ALA A 38 7.69 -20.82 14.10
C ALA A 38 8.21 -21.89 13.15
N CYS A 39 8.53 -21.55 11.90
CA CYS A 39 8.98 -22.51 10.88
C CYS A 39 10.51 -22.66 10.79
N GLN A 40 11.27 -22.05 11.72
CA GLN A 40 12.74 -22.05 11.72
C GLN A 40 13.35 -21.63 10.37
N LEU A 41 12.84 -20.53 9.80
CA LEU A 41 13.23 -20.09 8.47
C LEU A 41 14.60 -19.40 8.45
N SER A 42 15.31 -19.55 7.34
CA SER A 42 16.49 -18.75 7.06
C SER A 42 16.12 -17.30 6.71
N ASP A 43 17.12 -16.42 6.73
CA ASP A 43 16.96 -15.02 6.28
C ASP A 43 16.49 -14.95 4.82
N THR A 44 17.03 -15.81 3.95
CA THR A 44 16.62 -15.90 2.54
C THR A 44 15.15 -16.31 2.41
N GLN A 45 14.70 -17.32 3.17
CA GLN A 45 13.30 -17.73 3.17
C GLN A 45 12.39 -16.61 3.69
N SER A 46 12.84 -15.83 4.68
CA SER A 46 12.07 -14.69 5.19
C SER A 46 11.94 -13.58 4.14
N ALA A 47 13.02 -13.27 3.40
CA ALA A 47 13.00 -12.28 2.32
C ALA A 47 12.16 -12.70 1.10
N LEU A 48 12.05 -14.02 0.85
CA LEU A 48 11.18 -14.55 -0.21
C LEU A 48 9.69 -14.31 0.06
N ILE A 49 9.29 -14.13 1.33
CA ILE A 49 7.90 -13.78 1.68
C ILE A 49 7.55 -12.39 1.13
N ASP A 50 8.37 -11.37 1.40
CA ASP A 50 8.16 -10.03 0.87
C ASP A 50 8.18 -10.04 -0.66
N SER A 51 9.11 -10.78 -1.24
CA SER A 51 9.23 -10.94 -2.69
C SER A 51 7.95 -11.53 -3.31
N ALA A 52 7.32 -12.52 -2.66
CA ALA A 52 6.08 -13.11 -3.14
C ALA A 52 4.90 -12.11 -3.12
N VAL A 53 4.84 -11.23 -2.11
CA VAL A 53 3.81 -10.18 -2.04
C VAL A 53 3.98 -9.19 -3.20
N TYR A 54 5.19 -8.68 -3.44
CA TYR A 54 5.45 -7.76 -4.56
C TYR A 54 5.24 -8.43 -5.92
N LEU A 55 5.60 -9.72 -6.04
CA LEU A 55 5.34 -10.50 -7.25
C LEU A 55 3.83 -10.63 -7.52
N ALA A 56 3.02 -10.82 -6.48
CA ALA A 56 1.56 -10.83 -6.64
C ALA A 56 1.04 -9.47 -7.13
N TYR A 57 1.49 -8.35 -6.53
CA TYR A 57 1.13 -7.00 -7.00
C TYR A 57 1.49 -6.77 -8.47
N PHE A 58 2.67 -7.22 -8.90
CA PHE A 58 3.12 -7.06 -10.27
C PHE A 58 2.36 -7.98 -11.26
N SER A 59 2.21 -9.26 -10.92
CA SER A 59 1.65 -10.26 -11.84
C SER A 59 0.12 -10.26 -11.90
N ILE A 60 -0.55 -9.95 -10.79
CA ILE A 60 -2.01 -10.04 -10.66
C ILE A 60 -2.72 -8.72 -11.02
N ALA A 61 -2.03 -7.59 -11.00
CA ALA A 61 -2.65 -6.30 -11.35
C ALA A 61 -3.22 -6.26 -12.76
N LEU A 62 -2.54 -6.86 -13.75
CA LEU A 62 -3.07 -6.95 -15.12
C LEU A 62 -4.30 -7.89 -15.22
N PRO A 63 -4.26 -9.14 -14.73
CA PRO A 63 -5.44 -9.99 -14.61
C PRO A 63 -6.62 -9.32 -13.89
N ALA A 64 -6.36 -8.61 -12.80
CA ALA A 64 -7.39 -7.88 -12.05
C ALA A 64 -8.05 -6.78 -12.90
N GLY A 65 -7.23 -6.01 -13.62
CA GLY A 65 -7.68 -5.01 -14.58
C GLY A 65 -8.55 -5.56 -15.70
N TRP A 66 -8.09 -6.65 -16.31
CA TRP A 66 -8.81 -7.35 -17.36
C TRP A 66 -10.14 -7.90 -16.85
N PHE A 67 -10.14 -8.51 -15.66
CA PHE A 67 -11.36 -9.05 -15.04
C PHE A 67 -12.36 -7.93 -14.74
N MET A 68 -11.90 -6.81 -14.18
CA MET A 68 -12.72 -5.62 -13.98
C MET A 68 -13.28 -5.08 -15.30
N ASN A 69 -12.49 -5.12 -16.37
CA ASN A 69 -12.94 -4.65 -17.68
C ASN A 69 -14.08 -5.51 -18.24
N LYS A 70 -13.95 -6.83 -18.12
CA LYS A 70 -14.91 -7.79 -18.66
C LYS A 70 -16.16 -7.97 -17.79
N TYR A 71 -16.01 -7.96 -16.47
CA TYR A 71 -17.08 -8.35 -15.53
C TYR A 71 -17.56 -7.20 -14.63
N GLY A 72 -16.98 -6.00 -14.74
CA GLY A 72 -17.39 -4.82 -13.98
C GLY A 72 -16.73 -4.72 -12.59
N PHE A 73 -16.95 -3.58 -11.93
CA PHE A 73 -16.34 -3.27 -10.64
C PHE A 73 -16.84 -4.20 -9.54
N ARG A 74 -18.14 -4.49 -9.52
CA ARG A 74 -18.75 -5.30 -8.45
C ARG A 74 -18.18 -6.72 -8.41
N ASN A 75 -18.16 -7.39 -9.55
CA ASN A 75 -17.64 -8.76 -9.63
C ASN A 75 -16.14 -8.79 -9.33
N GLY A 76 -15.41 -7.77 -9.75
CA GLY A 76 -14.01 -7.59 -9.42
C GLY A 76 -13.73 -7.49 -7.92
N LEU A 77 -14.49 -6.65 -7.21
CA LEU A 77 -14.38 -6.51 -5.75
C LEU A 77 -14.73 -7.81 -5.02
N ILE A 78 -15.79 -8.51 -5.46
CA ILE A 78 -16.19 -9.80 -4.89
C ILE A 78 -15.09 -10.83 -5.07
N LEU A 79 -14.55 -10.98 -6.28
CA LEU A 79 -13.46 -11.92 -6.55
C LEU A 79 -12.22 -11.61 -5.69
N GLY A 80 -11.85 -10.33 -5.58
CA GLY A 80 -10.77 -9.89 -4.70
C GLY A 80 -11.00 -10.29 -3.24
N LEU A 81 -12.21 -10.08 -2.71
CA LEU A 81 -12.59 -10.46 -1.35
C LEU A 81 -12.57 -11.98 -1.16
N VAL A 82 -13.07 -12.75 -2.13
CA VAL A 82 -13.04 -14.23 -2.07
C VAL A 82 -11.60 -14.75 -2.08
N LEU A 83 -10.74 -14.24 -2.96
CA LEU A 83 -9.32 -14.60 -2.98
C LEU A 83 -8.64 -14.24 -1.65
N TYR A 84 -8.93 -13.06 -1.11
CA TYR A 84 -8.40 -12.63 0.18
C TYR A 84 -8.84 -13.55 1.32
N GLY A 85 -10.13 -13.86 1.40
CA GLY A 85 -10.70 -14.77 2.40
C GLY A 85 -10.17 -16.20 2.27
N ALA A 86 -10.05 -16.70 1.04
CA ALA A 86 -9.45 -18.02 0.77
C ALA A 86 -7.98 -18.08 1.19
N GLY A 87 -7.21 -17.04 0.88
CA GLY A 87 -5.83 -16.92 1.33
C GLY A 87 -5.73 -16.91 2.86
N ALA A 88 -6.62 -16.20 3.56
CA ALA A 88 -6.69 -16.20 5.02
C ALA A 88 -7.05 -17.58 5.59
N LEU A 89 -7.98 -18.31 4.97
CA LEU A 89 -8.30 -19.68 5.37
C LEU A 89 -7.12 -20.65 5.16
N LEU A 90 -6.29 -20.44 4.14
CA LEU A 90 -5.09 -21.27 3.89
C LEU A 90 -4.04 -21.15 5.01
N PHE A 91 -4.07 -20.11 5.84
CA PHE A 91 -3.20 -20.02 7.03
C PHE A 91 -3.53 -21.07 8.10
N LEU A 92 -4.77 -21.55 8.17
CA LEU A 92 -5.18 -22.58 9.15
C LEU A 92 -4.47 -23.92 8.91
N PRO A 93 -4.53 -24.52 7.69
CA PRO A 93 -3.75 -25.71 7.38
C PRO A 93 -2.25 -25.43 7.36
N ALA A 94 -1.80 -24.25 6.91
CA ALA A 94 -0.37 -23.89 6.96
C ALA A 94 0.20 -23.93 8.39
N ALA A 95 -0.54 -23.38 9.36
CA ALA A 95 -0.21 -23.47 10.78
C ALA A 95 -0.22 -24.90 11.31
N GLY A 96 -1.10 -25.76 10.80
CA GLY A 96 -1.17 -27.17 11.19
C GLY A 96 -0.03 -28.03 10.67
N THR A 97 0.41 -27.80 9.44
CA THR A 97 1.50 -28.60 8.83
C THR A 97 2.87 -27.95 9.01
N ARG A 98 2.94 -26.70 9.47
CA ARG A 98 4.17 -25.90 9.62
C ARG A 98 5.03 -25.89 8.35
N THR A 99 4.39 -26.02 7.19
CA THR A 99 5.10 -26.14 5.91
C THR A 99 5.26 -24.76 5.29
N TYR A 100 6.50 -24.30 5.16
CA TYR A 100 6.85 -23.00 4.58
C TYR A 100 6.19 -22.75 3.20
N GLY A 101 6.16 -23.77 2.32
CA GLY A 101 5.53 -23.64 1.00
C GLY A 101 4.02 -23.34 1.04
N VAL A 102 3.30 -23.89 2.04
CA VAL A 102 1.86 -23.63 2.21
C VAL A 102 1.63 -22.21 2.73
N PHE A 103 2.49 -21.72 3.63
CA PHE A 103 2.47 -20.32 4.07
C PHE A 103 2.74 -19.36 2.91
N LEU A 104 3.74 -19.66 2.08
CA LEU A 104 4.08 -18.82 0.93
C LEU A 104 2.93 -18.77 -0.09
N LEU A 105 2.28 -19.90 -0.34
CA LEU A 105 1.06 -19.96 -1.17
C LEU A 105 -0.07 -19.13 -0.56
N ALA A 106 -0.34 -19.28 0.74
CA ALA A 106 -1.38 -18.52 1.43
C ALA A 106 -1.13 -17.00 1.33
N LEU A 107 0.12 -16.57 1.55
CA LEU A 107 0.56 -15.18 1.39
C LEU A 107 0.38 -14.67 -0.04
N PHE A 108 0.77 -15.45 -1.04
CA PHE A 108 0.58 -15.09 -2.44
C PHE A 108 -0.90 -14.92 -2.80
N VAL A 109 -1.77 -15.83 -2.33
CA VAL A 109 -3.22 -15.75 -2.59
C VAL A 109 -3.85 -14.53 -1.89
N ILE A 110 -3.46 -14.23 -0.64
CA ILE A 110 -3.89 -12.99 0.04
C ILE A 110 -3.42 -11.76 -0.74
N ALA A 111 -2.16 -11.72 -1.17
CA ALA A 111 -1.60 -10.60 -1.91
C ALA A 111 -2.28 -10.43 -3.28
N ALA A 112 -2.64 -11.54 -3.94
CA ALA A 112 -3.46 -11.51 -5.16
C ALA A 112 -4.84 -10.89 -4.90
N GLY A 113 -5.52 -11.30 -3.82
CA GLY A 113 -6.78 -10.69 -3.39
C GLY A 113 -6.64 -9.20 -3.11
N ALA A 114 -5.59 -8.79 -2.38
CA ALA A 114 -5.28 -7.38 -2.12
C ALA A 114 -5.08 -6.59 -3.42
N THR A 115 -4.33 -7.16 -4.38
CA THR A 115 -4.09 -6.57 -5.70
C THR A 115 -5.39 -6.35 -6.46
N PHE A 116 -6.30 -7.33 -6.46
CA PHE A 116 -7.63 -7.18 -7.05
C PHE A 116 -8.41 -6.01 -6.43
N LEU A 117 -8.46 -5.96 -5.10
CA LEU A 117 -9.17 -4.89 -4.39
C LEU A 117 -8.57 -3.52 -4.72
N GLU A 118 -7.25 -3.41 -4.78
CA GLU A 118 -6.54 -2.16 -5.01
C GLU A 118 -6.67 -1.68 -6.48
N THR A 119 -6.59 -2.59 -7.44
CA THR A 119 -6.79 -2.28 -8.87
C THR A 119 -8.21 -1.77 -9.16
N ILE A 120 -9.19 -2.15 -8.34
CA ILE A 120 -10.62 -1.93 -8.63
C ILE A 120 -11.23 -0.85 -7.73
N ALA A 121 -10.94 -0.86 -6.43
CA ALA A 121 -11.50 0.09 -5.46
C ALA A 121 -11.01 1.53 -5.71
N ASN A 122 -9.73 1.71 -6.04
CA ASN A 122 -9.16 3.03 -6.32
C ASN A 122 -9.89 3.74 -7.48
N PRO A 123 -9.99 3.17 -8.70
CA PRO A 123 -10.75 3.79 -9.80
C PRO A 123 -12.26 3.83 -9.56
N TYR A 124 -12.80 2.92 -8.75
CA TYR A 124 -14.23 2.96 -8.41
C TYR A 124 -14.57 4.22 -7.59
N ILE A 125 -13.79 4.52 -6.53
CA ILE A 125 -14.03 5.71 -5.69
C ILE A 125 -13.89 7.01 -6.46
N THR A 126 -12.91 7.11 -7.36
CA THR A 126 -12.73 8.34 -8.16
C THR A 126 -13.92 8.59 -9.09
N ARG A 127 -14.55 7.53 -9.62
CA ARG A 127 -15.75 7.62 -10.46
C ARG A 127 -17.08 7.73 -9.69
N LEU A 128 -17.06 7.45 -8.39
CA LEU A 128 -18.27 7.41 -7.59
C LEU A 128 -18.76 8.81 -7.22
N GLY A 129 -19.62 9.41 -8.06
CA GLY A 129 -20.17 10.75 -7.84
C GLY A 129 -19.51 11.80 -8.75
N ASP A 130 -19.39 13.04 -8.27
CA ASP A 130 -18.87 14.16 -9.08
C ASP A 130 -17.39 13.94 -9.48
N PRO A 131 -17.03 13.95 -10.78
CA PRO A 131 -15.65 13.81 -11.23
C PRO A 131 -14.68 14.82 -10.61
N ASN A 132 -15.12 16.06 -10.34
CA ASN A 132 -14.25 17.13 -9.83
C ASN A 132 -13.74 16.86 -8.41
N THR A 133 -14.49 16.07 -7.62
CA THR A 133 -14.12 15.69 -6.25
C THR A 133 -13.59 14.26 -6.16
N GLY A 134 -13.35 13.59 -7.29
CA GLY A 134 -12.88 12.20 -7.34
C GLY A 134 -11.56 11.97 -6.61
N THR A 135 -10.57 12.85 -6.82
CA THR A 135 -9.27 12.78 -6.13
C THR A 135 -9.41 12.96 -4.62
N GLN A 136 -10.27 13.88 -4.18
CA GLN A 136 -10.52 14.12 -2.77
C GLN A 136 -11.23 12.92 -2.11
N ARG A 137 -12.23 12.34 -2.78
CA ARG A 137 -12.92 11.13 -2.28
C ARG A 137 -11.96 9.96 -2.13
N LEU A 138 -11.06 9.76 -3.09
CA LEU A 138 -10.04 8.72 -3.00
C LEU A 138 -9.11 8.94 -1.81
N ASN A 139 -8.63 10.18 -1.62
CA ASN A 139 -7.82 10.54 -0.46
C ASN A 139 -8.55 10.33 0.88
N PHE A 140 -9.84 10.69 0.93
CA PHE A 140 -10.67 10.43 2.11
C PHE A 140 -10.79 8.93 2.41
N ALA A 141 -11.14 8.12 1.40
CA ALA A 141 -11.26 6.68 1.57
C ALA A 141 -9.91 6.06 2.01
N GLN A 142 -8.81 6.51 1.41
CA GLN A 142 -7.45 6.09 1.77
C GLN A 142 -7.02 6.58 3.16
N SER A 143 -7.64 7.61 3.74
CA SER A 143 -7.37 7.99 5.14
C SER A 143 -7.71 6.85 6.12
N PHE A 144 -8.75 6.06 5.79
CA PHE A 144 -9.10 4.85 6.56
C PHE A 144 -8.12 3.70 6.34
N ASN A 145 -7.48 3.62 5.18
CA ASN A 145 -6.33 2.72 4.99
C ASN A 145 -5.17 3.13 5.92
N GLY A 146 -4.91 4.43 6.09
CA GLY A 146 -3.93 4.93 7.07
C GLY A 146 -4.27 4.53 8.50
N LEU A 147 -5.56 4.60 8.87
CA LEU A 147 -6.04 4.14 10.19
C LEU A 147 -5.81 2.63 10.39
N GLY A 148 -6.11 1.81 9.38
CA GLY A 148 -5.86 0.37 9.42
C GLY A 148 -4.38 0.05 9.61
N ALA A 149 -3.48 0.81 8.96
CA ALA A 149 -2.04 0.65 9.08
C ALA A 149 -1.50 0.93 10.50
N VAL A 150 -2.12 1.85 11.24
CA VAL A 150 -1.74 2.15 12.64
C VAL A 150 -2.29 1.10 13.60
N ILE A 151 -3.53 0.67 13.40
CA ILE A 151 -4.22 -0.26 14.33
C ILE A 151 -3.68 -1.70 14.18
N ALA A 152 -3.29 -2.11 12.97
CA ALA A 152 -2.86 -3.47 12.68
C ALA A 152 -1.65 -3.95 13.49
N PRO A 153 -0.52 -3.21 13.56
CA PRO A 153 0.60 -3.55 14.43
C PRO A 153 0.22 -3.71 15.90
N ILE A 154 -0.66 -2.83 16.41
CA ILE A 154 -1.08 -2.83 17.82
C ILE A 154 -1.89 -4.08 18.14
N ILE A 155 -2.88 -4.40 17.32
CA ILE A 155 -3.74 -5.57 17.52
C ILE A 155 -2.97 -6.85 17.18
N GLY A 156 -2.33 -6.89 16.01
CA GLY A 156 -1.59 -8.05 15.52
C GLY A 156 -0.45 -8.45 16.44
N GLY A 157 0.34 -7.49 16.95
CA GLY A 157 1.40 -7.78 17.92
C GLY A 157 0.88 -8.42 19.21
N LYS A 158 -0.33 -8.06 19.66
CA LYS A 158 -0.95 -8.62 20.87
C LYS A 158 -1.45 -10.05 20.68
N PHE A 159 -1.92 -10.41 19.49
CA PHE A 159 -2.58 -11.70 19.24
C PHE A 159 -1.69 -12.71 18.49
N ILE A 160 -0.69 -12.27 17.72
CA ILE A 160 0.18 -13.13 16.92
C ILE A 160 1.44 -13.51 17.70
N PHE A 161 2.05 -12.55 18.41
CA PHE A 161 3.24 -12.85 19.21
C PHE A 161 2.86 -13.48 20.54
N SER A 162 3.54 -14.58 20.89
CA SER A 162 3.44 -15.20 22.20
C SER A 162 4.13 -14.38 23.30
N GLY A 163 5.03 -13.47 22.91
CA GLY A 163 5.88 -12.70 23.84
C GLY A 163 7.02 -13.50 24.45
N ILE A 164 7.20 -14.76 24.05
CA ILE A 164 8.27 -15.65 24.54
C ILE A 164 9.39 -15.65 23.50
N GLU A 165 10.62 -15.33 23.90
CA GLU A 165 11.81 -15.43 23.06
C GLU A 165 12.80 -16.36 23.74
N HIS A 166 13.15 -17.47 23.09
CA HIS A 166 14.13 -18.42 23.60
C HIS A 166 15.52 -18.15 23.03
N SER A 167 16.55 -18.28 23.85
CA SER A 167 17.94 -18.22 23.38
C SER A 167 18.28 -19.41 22.50
N LYS A 168 19.39 -19.33 21.76
CA LYS A 168 19.87 -20.47 20.96
C LYS A 168 20.21 -21.68 21.85
N GLU A 169 20.76 -21.43 23.03
CA GLU A 169 21.05 -22.50 24.00
C GLU A 169 19.75 -23.14 24.53
N GLU A 170 18.72 -22.34 24.84
CA GLU A 170 17.42 -22.85 25.29
C GLU A 170 16.73 -23.68 24.21
N LEU A 171 16.76 -23.24 22.95
CA LEU A 171 16.21 -24.02 21.83
C LEU A 171 16.93 -25.35 21.64
N ALA A 172 18.26 -25.37 21.77
CA ALA A 172 19.06 -26.61 21.70
C ALA A 172 18.72 -27.57 22.85
N GLN A 173 18.46 -27.04 24.06
CA GLN A 173 18.01 -27.84 25.20
C GLN A 173 16.60 -28.42 24.97
N MET A 174 15.68 -27.63 24.41
CA MET A 174 14.34 -28.11 24.05
C MET A 174 14.37 -29.18 22.95
N GLU A 175 15.30 -29.06 22.01
CA GLU A 175 15.52 -30.08 20.97
C GLU A 175 16.02 -31.38 21.59
N ALA A 176 17.03 -31.31 22.47
CA ALA A 176 17.53 -32.46 23.21
C ALA A 176 16.46 -33.11 24.12
N ALA A 177 15.54 -32.31 24.67
CA ALA A 177 14.42 -32.76 25.48
C ALA A 177 13.21 -33.27 24.66
N GLY A 178 13.23 -33.14 23.33
CA GLY A 178 12.11 -33.52 22.45
C GLY A 178 10.88 -32.61 22.55
N THR A 179 10.96 -31.45 23.22
CA THR A 179 9.83 -30.53 23.45
C THR A 179 9.74 -29.42 22.41
N LEU A 180 10.80 -29.22 21.61
CA LEU A 180 10.88 -28.14 20.61
C LEU A 180 9.71 -28.15 19.61
N SER A 181 9.34 -29.31 19.07
CA SER A 181 8.27 -29.42 18.07
C SER A 181 6.91 -28.96 18.63
N ALA A 182 6.59 -29.33 19.87
CA ALA A 182 5.35 -28.93 20.54
C ALA A 182 5.29 -27.41 20.79
N TYR A 183 6.42 -26.82 21.19
CA TYR A 183 6.54 -25.37 21.33
C TYR A 183 6.35 -24.66 19.98
N LEU A 184 7.08 -25.08 18.95
CA LEU A 184 6.98 -24.43 17.64
C LEU A 184 5.58 -24.60 17.02
N GLN A 185 4.89 -25.71 17.31
CA GLN A 185 3.47 -25.88 16.93
C GLN A 185 2.56 -24.92 17.70
N THR A 186 2.82 -24.68 18.98
CA THR A 186 2.09 -23.69 19.79
C THR A 186 2.28 -22.29 19.22
N GLU A 187 3.51 -21.93 18.84
CA GLU A 187 3.80 -20.69 18.13
C GLU A 187 2.99 -20.62 16.83
N ALA A 188 3.11 -21.61 15.94
CA ALA A 188 2.38 -21.62 14.67
C ALA A 188 0.85 -21.56 14.86
N ASN A 189 0.31 -22.04 15.98
CA ASN A 189 -1.13 -22.03 16.23
C ASN A 189 -1.67 -20.63 16.63
N THR A 190 -0.83 -19.69 17.07
CA THR A 190 -1.30 -18.36 17.52
C THR A 190 -1.99 -17.59 16.40
N ILE A 191 -1.57 -17.78 15.15
CA ILE A 191 -2.15 -17.12 13.98
C ILE A 191 -3.49 -17.70 13.52
N ARG A 192 -3.89 -18.90 13.97
CA ARG A 192 -5.12 -19.57 13.49
C ARG A 192 -6.38 -18.76 13.79
N MET A 193 -6.53 -18.31 15.05
CA MET A 193 -7.71 -17.55 15.46
C MET A 193 -7.78 -16.17 14.80
N PRO A 194 -6.69 -15.35 14.78
CA PRO A 194 -6.68 -14.11 14.02
C PRO A 194 -7.07 -14.30 12.56
N TYR A 195 -6.46 -15.25 11.84
CA TYR A 195 -6.75 -15.45 10.41
C TYR A 195 -8.13 -16.05 10.13
N LEU A 196 -8.69 -16.84 11.04
CA LEU A 196 -10.08 -17.30 10.95
C LEU A 196 -11.07 -16.13 11.07
N VAL A 197 -10.87 -15.25 12.07
CA VAL A 197 -11.71 -14.06 12.25
C VAL A 197 -11.64 -13.17 11.01
N ILE A 198 -10.42 -12.96 10.49
CA ILE A 198 -10.18 -12.20 9.26
C ILE A 198 -10.95 -12.81 8.09
N ALA A 199 -10.82 -14.13 7.87
CA ALA A 199 -11.51 -14.81 6.79
C ALA A 199 -13.02 -14.64 6.88
N VAL A 200 -13.61 -14.83 8.07
CA VAL A 200 -15.04 -14.65 8.29
C VAL A 200 -15.48 -13.23 7.97
N VAL A 201 -14.78 -12.21 8.49
CA VAL A 201 -15.12 -10.80 8.24
C VAL A 201 -15.05 -10.46 6.75
N VAL A 202 -13.98 -10.90 6.05
CA VAL A 202 -13.78 -10.66 4.62
C VAL A 202 -14.87 -11.35 3.78
N LEU A 203 -15.22 -12.60 4.11
CA LEU A 203 -16.26 -13.34 3.39
C LEU A 203 -17.66 -12.77 3.65
N VAL A 204 -17.96 -12.31 4.87
CA VAL A 204 -19.19 -11.58 5.16
C VAL A 204 -19.27 -10.32 4.30
N LEU A 205 -18.18 -9.57 4.16
CA LEU A 205 -18.15 -8.42 3.26
C LEU A 205 -18.34 -8.82 1.80
N ALA A 206 -17.78 -9.94 1.35
CA ALA A 206 -18.05 -10.47 0.00
C ALA A 206 -19.54 -10.70 -0.23
N VAL A 207 -20.24 -11.28 0.76
CA VAL A 207 -21.70 -11.45 0.73
C VAL A 207 -22.42 -10.11 0.71
N VAL A 208 -22.00 -9.13 1.53
CA VAL A 208 -22.60 -7.78 1.52
C VAL A 208 -22.46 -7.11 0.15
N PHE A 209 -21.28 -7.17 -0.48
CA PHE A 209 -21.05 -6.65 -1.84
C PHE A 209 -21.84 -7.43 -2.91
N TYR A 210 -22.10 -8.71 -2.68
CA TYR A 210 -23.00 -9.49 -3.51
C TYR A 210 -24.47 -9.05 -3.33
N LEU A 211 -24.91 -8.66 -2.13
CA LEU A 211 -26.29 -8.21 -1.91
C LEU A 211 -26.52 -6.76 -2.35
N VAL A 212 -25.50 -5.90 -2.25
CA VAL A 212 -25.59 -4.48 -2.58
C VAL A 212 -25.39 -4.25 -4.09
N ARG A 213 -26.29 -3.46 -4.69
CA ARG A 213 -26.13 -2.97 -6.06
C ARG A 213 -25.18 -1.77 -6.07
N LEU A 214 -23.98 -1.98 -6.61
CA LEU A 214 -23.04 -0.89 -6.86
C LEU A 214 -23.44 -0.17 -8.15
N PRO A 215 -23.62 1.16 -8.14
CA PRO A 215 -23.82 1.91 -9.37
C PRO A 215 -22.53 1.85 -10.19
N GLU A 216 -22.59 1.18 -11.33
CA GLU A 216 -21.54 1.17 -12.33
C GLU A 216 -21.84 2.33 -13.29
N GLY A 217 -21.14 3.46 -13.15
CA GLY A 217 -21.42 4.67 -13.94
C GLY A 217 -21.43 4.39 -15.44
N GLU A 218 -22.51 4.78 -16.13
CA GLU A 218 -22.80 4.86 -17.59
C GLU A 218 -22.24 3.81 -18.57
N THR A 219 -21.62 2.73 -18.11
CA THR A 219 -20.98 1.72 -18.97
C THR A 219 -21.51 0.31 -18.74
N GLY A 220 -22.69 0.21 -18.13
CA GLY A 220 -23.41 -1.07 -17.98
C GLY A 220 -24.17 -1.54 -19.22
N GLN A 221 -24.30 -0.71 -20.28
CA GLN A 221 -25.19 -1.05 -21.42
C GLN A 221 -24.74 -0.56 -22.81
N HIS A 222 -23.59 0.10 -22.97
CA HIS A 222 -23.04 0.30 -24.32
C HIS A 222 -22.13 -0.86 -24.67
N HIS A 223 -22.52 -1.62 -25.70
CA HIS A 223 -21.62 -2.46 -26.46
C HIS A 223 -20.36 -1.64 -26.79
N VAL A 224 -19.29 -1.88 -26.04
CA VAL A 224 -17.94 -1.42 -26.41
C VAL A 224 -17.68 -2.09 -27.75
N LYS A 225 -17.51 -1.29 -28.81
CA LYS A 225 -17.09 -1.82 -30.11
C LYS A 225 -15.80 -2.63 -29.88
N GLU A 226 -15.70 -3.82 -30.48
CA GLU A 226 -14.60 -4.78 -30.30
C GLU A 226 -13.18 -4.20 -30.49
N GLU A 227 -13.05 -3.00 -31.07
CA GLU A 227 -11.78 -2.30 -31.24
C GLU A 227 -11.24 -1.58 -29.98
N ASP A 228 -12.11 -1.18 -29.03
CA ASP A 228 -11.73 -0.48 -27.78
C ASP A 228 -11.39 -1.44 -26.62
N ASP A 229 -11.51 -2.75 -26.83
CA ASP A 229 -11.31 -3.80 -25.81
C ASP A 229 -9.86 -4.34 -25.75
N LYS A 230 -8.94 -3.73 -26.51
CA LYS A 230 -7.53 -4.17 -26.47
C LYS A 230 -6.89 -3.66 -25.19
N PHE A 231 -6.84 -4.53 -24.18
CA PHE A 231 -5.98 -4.42 -23.01
C PHE A 231 -4.51 -4.29 -23.47
N SER A 232 -4.12 -3.06 -23.78
CA SER A 232 -2.93 -2.76 -24.56
C SER A 232 -2.07 -1.75 -23.83
N PHE A 233 -0.76 -1.99 -23.86
CA PHE A 233 0.24 -1.03 -23.38
C PHE A 233 0.28 0.26 -24.22
N SER A 234 -0.51 0.39 -25.29
CA SER A 234 -0.69 1.63 -26.04
C SER A 234 -1.14 2.80 -25.17
N ILE A 235 -1.81 2.55 -24.04
CA ILE A 235 -2.21 3.58 -23.08
C ILE A 235 -1.01 4.34 -22.49
N LEU A 236 0.19 3.73 -22.46
CA LEU A 236 1.43 4.40 -22.05
C LEU A 236 1.93 5.45 -23.07
N LYS A 237 1.32 5.52 -24.26
CA LYS A 237 1.55 6.65 -25.18
C LYS A 237 0.91 7.93 -24.66
N ASN A 238 -0.14 7.83 -23.82
CA ASN A 238 -0.69 8.98 -23.13
C ASN A 238 0.34 9.49 -22.11
N LYS A 239 0.73 10.77 -22.27
CA LYS A 239 1.75 11.42 -21.44
C LYS A 239 1.37 11.43 -19.97
N GLN A 240 0.11 11.72 -19.63
CA GLN A 240 -0.41 11.75 -18.26
C GLN A 240 -0.28 10.37 -17.59
N VAL A 241 -0.73 9.31 -18.27
CA VAL A 241 -0.66 7.92 -17.75
C VAL A 241 0.79 7.49 -17.55
N ARG A 242 1.65 7.71 -18.55
CA ARG A 242 3.06 7.35 -18.48
C ARG A 242 3.76 8.03 -17.31
N TRP A 243 3.56 9.33 -17.14
CA TRP A 243 4.15 10.07 -16.03
C TRP A 243 3.57 9.66 -14.68
N ALA A 244 2.28 9.33 -14.60
CA ALA A 244 1.68 8.84 -13.37
C ALA A 244 2.24 7.47 -12.96
N VAL A 245 2.42 6.54 -13.91
CA VAL A 245 3.06 5.22 -13.65
C VAL A 245 4.49 5.40 -13.15
N ILE A 246 5.27 6.29 -13.78
CA ILE A 246 6.63 6.63 -13.33
C ILE A 246 6.59 7.23 -11.92
N ALA A 247 5.76 8.25 -11.69
CA ALA A 247 5.64 8.90 -10.38
C ALA A 247 5.21 7.90 -9.29
N GLN A 248 4.29 7.00 -9.59
CA GLN A 248 3.81 5.96 -8.68
C GLN A 248 4.93 4.97 -8.33
N PHE A 249 5.73 4.55 -9.31
CA PHE A 249 6.88 3.66 -9.12
C PHE A 249 7.93 4.27 -8.18
N PHE A 250 8.31 5.52 -8.44
CA PHE A 250 9.27 6.24 -7.59
C PHE A 250 8.68 6.56 -6.21
N TYR A 251 7.40 6.93 -6.12
CA TYR A 251 6.74 7.20 -4.84
C TYR A 251 6.76 5.97 -3.93
N VAL A 252 6.33 4.80 -4.43
CA VAL A 252 6.27 3.58 -3.62
C VAL A 252 7.69 3.18 -3.21
N GLY A 253 8.67 3.30 -4.11
CA GLY A 253 10.08 3.13 -3.78
C GLY A 253 10.54 4.03 -2.64
N ALA A 254 10.24 5.32 -2.71
CA ALA A 254 10.59 6.30 -1.68
C ALA A 254 9.96 5.97 -0.32
N GLN A 255 8.68 5.59 -0.34
CA GLN A 255 7.92 5.26 0.86
C GLN A 255 8.55 4.08 1.60
N VAL A 256 8.87 3.00 0.88
CA VAL A 256 9.47 1.81 1.49
C VAL A 256 10.88 2.13 2.00
N CYS A 257 11.70 2.84 1.22
CA CYS A 257 13.02 3.30 1.66
C CYS A 257 12.98 4.06 2.98
N VAL A 258 12.08 5.04 3.11
CA VAL A 258 11.96 5.86 4.31
C VAL A 258 11.50 5.03 5.52
N GLY A 259 10.56 4.11 5.34
CA GLY A 259 10.12 3.23 6.43
C GLY A 259 11.18 2.23 6.86
N SER A 260 11.73 1.47 5.90
CA SER A 260 12.62 0.33 6.14
C SER A 260 13.96 0.73 6.78
N PHE A 261 14.50 1.89 6.43
CA PHE A 261 15.80 2.33 6.92
C PHE A 261 15.72 3.36 8.06
N PHE A 262 14.53 3.68 8.58
CA PHE A 262 14.35 4.70 9.62
C PHE A 262 15.14 4.39 10.89
N ILE A 263 15.05 3.14 11.37
CA ILE A 263 15.72 2.70 12.60
C ILE A 263 17.24 2.73 12.41
N ARG A 264 17.74 2.18 11.29
CA ARG A 264 19.18 2.20 10.95
C ARG A 264 19.70 3.64 10.86
N TYR A 265 18.95 4.55 10.24
CA TYR A 265 19.28 5.96 10.16
C TYR A 265 19.37 6.62 11.53
N SER A 266 18.36 6.41 12.38
CA SER A 266 18.31 7.00 13.73
C SER A 266 19.49 6.53 14.59
N LYS A 267 19.85 5.25 14.47
CA LYS A 267 21.03 4.67 15.13
C LYS A 267 22.33 5.27 14.59
N PHE A 268 22.43 5.48 13.28
CA PHE A 268 23.64 6.04 12.65
C PHE A 268 23.87 7.52 13.01
N VAL A 269 22.81 8.34 13.04
CA VAL A 269 22.95 9.80 13.21
C VAL A 269 23.08 10.23 14.67
N MET A 270 22.49 9.49 15.61
CA MET A 270 22.46 9.88 17.01
C MET A 270 22.56 8.71 18.02
N GLU A 271 22.99 7.53 17.56
CA GLU A 271 23.14 6.32 18.41
C GLU A 271 21.86 5.93 19.17
N LEU A 272 20.70 6.26 18.59
CA LEU A 272 19.42 6.04 19.24
C LEU A 272 19.17 4.53 19.43
N PRO A 273 18.79 4.07 20.64
CA PRO A 273 18.43 2.67 20.86
C PRO A 273 17.28 2.22 19.97
N GLU A 274 17.34 0.99 19.46
CA GLU A 274 16.40 0.46 18.46
C GLU A 274 14.94 0.52 18.92
N LYS A 275 14.67 0.23 20.20
CA LYS A 275 13.33 0.34 20.79
C LYS A 275 12.80 1.77 20.75
N GLN A 276 13.64 2.75 21.04
CA GLN A 276 13.25 4.15 20.98
C GLN A 276 13.04 4.60 19.54
N ALA A 277 13.85 4.10 18.60
CA ALA A 277 13.73 4.42 17.17
C ALA A 277 12.43 3.84 16.59
N ALA A 278 12.02 2.66 17.05
CA ALA A 278 10.75 2.05 16.69
C ALA A 278 9.55 2.86 17.22
N VAL A 279 9.64 3.42 18.43
CA VAL A 279 8.61 4.35 18.95
C VAL A 279 8.53 5.61 18.08
N TRP A 280 9.68 6.17 17.66
CA TRP A 280 9.72 7.35 16.80
C TRP A 280 9.18 7.07 15.39
N LEU A 281 9.49 5.91 14.82
CA LEU A 281 8.90 5.45 13.57
C LEU A 281 7.38 5.32 13.70
N SER A 282 6.89 4.76 14.82
CA SER A 282 5.45 4.64 15.09
C SER A 282 4.76 6.01 15.16
N MET A 283 5.40 6.99 15.81
CA MET A 283 4.92 8.38 15.80
C MET A 283 4.94 8.99 14.39
N ALA A 284 5.95 8.70 13.57
CA ALA A 284 6.00 9.11 12.18
C ALA A 284 4.83 8.51 11.36
N MET A 285 4.49 7.23 11.58
CA MET A 285 3.36 6.56 10.95
C MET A 285 2.01 7.11 11.40
N PHE A 286 1.89 7.52 12.66
CA PHE A 286 0.73 8.31 13.10
C PHE A 286 0.67 9.66 12.37
N GLY A 287 1.82 10.30 12.17
CA GLY A 287 1.97 11.49 11.32
C GLY A 287 1.51 11.25 9.88
N PHE A 288 1.83 10.11 9.27
CA PHE A 288 1.33 9.71 7.95
C PHE A 288 -0.21 9.64 7.92
N MET A 289 -0.83 9.02 8.92
CA MET A 289 -2.28 8.97 9.06
C MET A 289 -2.88 10.38 9.22
N ALA A 290 -2.34 11.19 10.13
CA ALA A 290 -2.78 12.57 10.33
C ALA A 290 -2.63 13.43 9.06
N GLY A 291 -1.53 13.23 8.33
CA GLY A 291 -1.27 13.83 7.02
C GLY A 291 -2.37 13.50 6.00
N ARG A 292 -2.90 12.27 6.00
CA ARG A 292 -3.99 11.89 5.08
C ARG A 292 -5.27 12.66 5.36
N PHE A 293 -5.69 12.74 6.63
CA PHE A 293 -6.90 13.47 7.01
C PHE A 293 -6.76 14.98 6.76
N THR A 294 -5.64 15.56 7.16
CA THR A 294 -5.36 16.99 6.97
C THR A 294 -5.18 17.35 5.49
N GLY A 295 -4.44 16.54 4.72
CA GLY A 295 -4.29 16.70 3.28
C GLY A 295 -5.62 16.61 2.54
N THR A 296 -6.48 15.64 2.89
CA THR A 296 -7.84 15.52 2.34
C THR A 296 -8.70 16.75 2.66
N PHE A 297 -8.54 17.34 3.84
CA PHE A 297 -9.19 18.60 4.21
C PHE A 297 -8.67 19.76 3.35
N PHE A 298 -7.35 19.89 3.17
CA PHE A 298 -6.75 20.95 2.34
C PHE A 298 -7.14 20.84 0.85
N MET A 299 -7.47 19.65 0.35
CA MET A 299 -8.00 19.48 -1.01
C MET A 299 -9.35 20.18 -1.25
N ARG A 300 -10.04 20.65 -0.20
CA ARG A 300 -11.21 21.53 -0.35
C ARG A 300 -10.84 22.92 -0.86
N TYR A 301 -9.61 23.35 -0.63
CA TYR A 301 -9.15 24.72 -0.88
C TYR A 301 -8.02 24.77 -1.92
N ILE A 302 -7.23 23.71 -2.03
CA ILE A 302 -6.06 23.62 -2.90
C ILE A 302 -6.29 22.50 -3.92
N LYS A 303 -6.06 22.79 -5.21
CA LYS A 303 -6.15 21.77 -6.27
C LYS A 303 -5.20 20.58 -5.98
N PRO A 304 -5.61 19.33 -6.23
CA PRO A 304 -4.81 18.16 -5.88
C PRO A 304 -3.40 18.15 -6.47
N ALA A 305 -3.20 18.56 -7.74
CA ALA A 305 -1.88 18.61 -8.36
C ALA A 305 -0.94 19.63 -7.67
N LYS A 306 -1.46 20.79 -7.25
CA LYS A 306 -0.69 21.80 -6.51
C LYS A 306 -0.33 21.34 -5.10
N LEU A 307 -1.27 20.69 -4.42
CA LEU A 307 -1.02 20.13 -3.09
C LEU A 307 0.01 19.00 -3.14
N LEU A 308 -0.08 18.14 -4.15
CA LEU A 308 0.92 17.09 -4.42
C LEU A 308 2.31 17.68 -4.65
N LEU A 309 2.43 18.73 -5.47
CA LEU A 309 3.70 19.42 -5.73
C LEU A 309 4.30 20.02 -4.45
N LEU A 310 3.46 20.65 -3.61
CA LEU A 310 3.89 21.19 -2.33
C LEU A 310 4.43 20.08 -1.41
N TYR A 311 3.68 18.99 -1.26
CA TYR A 311 4.07 17.87 -0.40
C TYR A 311 5.32 17.16 -0.89
N ALA A 312 5.48 17.01 -2.22
CA ALA A 312 6.69 16.45 -2.82
C ALA A 312 7.91 17.35 -2.59
N THR A 313 7.76 18.66 -2.80
CA THR A 313 8.84 19.64 -2.56
C THR A 313 9.28 19.65 -1.09
N ILE A 314 8.33 19.66 -0.16
CA ILE A 314 8.64 19.61 1.28
C ILE A 314 9.34 18.30 1.63
N SER A 315 8.88 17.16 1.11
CA SER A 315 9.49 15.86 1.35
C SER A 315 10.93 15.81 0.83
N SER A 316 11.18 16.31 -0.38
CA SER A 316 12.53 16.42 -0.94
C SER A 316 13.43 17.33 -0.11
N ALA A 317 12.93 18.49 0.33
CA ALA A 317 13.68 19.40 1.18
C ALA A 317 14.03 18.78 2.54
N LEU A 318 13.05 18.15 3.21
CA LEU A 318 13.25 17.47 4.48
C LEU A 318 14.30 16.35 4.37
N LEU A 319 14.26 15.55 3.29
CA LEU A 319 15.25 14.52 3.07
C LEU A 319 16.64 15.08 2.72
N LEU A 320 16.69 16.20 2.02
CA LEU A 320 17.96 16.90 1.78
C LEU A 320 18.57 17.36 3.12
N PHE A 321 17.78 18.02 3.97
CA PHE A 321 18.24 18.41 5.32
C PHE A 321 18.63 17.19 6.17
N ALA A 322 17.81 16.15 6.17
CA ALA A 322 18.12 14.89 6.86
C ALA A 322 19.43 14.26 6.32
N SER A 323 19.81 14.47 5.06
CA SER A 323 21.04 13.89 4.50
C SER A 323 22.32 14.62 4.96
N PHE A 324 22.23 15.84 5.51
CA PHE A 324 23.40 16.65 5.85
C PHE A 324 23.43 17.18 7.30
N MET A 325 22.31 17.19 8.01
CA MET A 325 22.24 17.64 9.41
C MET A 325 22.74 16.58 10.39
N LYS A 326 23.09 16.94 11.63
CA LYS A 326 23.50 15.98 12.66
C LYS A 326 22.53 15.95 13.84
N GLY A 327 22.55 14.85 14.59
CA GLY A 327 21.78 14.70 15.83
C GLY A 327 20.27 14.62 15.61
N SER A 328 19.51 14.98 16.65
CA SER A 328 18.05 14.83 16.69
C SER A 328 17.31 15.61 15.60
N ALA A 329 17.86 16.75 15.15
CA ALA A 329 17.25 17.55 14.09
C ALA A 329 17.11 16.77 12.77
N ALA A 330 18.11 15.97 12.40
CA ALA A 330 18.06 15.15 11.17
C ALA A 330 16.97 14.07 11.27
N VAL A 331 16.83 13.45 12.44
CA VAL A 331 15.80 12.44 12.70
C VAL A 331 14.40 13.07 12.74
N TYR A 332 14.23 14.28 13.27
CA TYR A 332 12.95 14.99 13.22
C TYR A 332 12.56 15.39 11.79
N CYS A 333 13.52 15.83 10.97
CA CYS A 333 13.26 16.05 9.54
C CYS A 333 12.76 14.78 8.88
N LEU A 334 13.41 13.64 9.13
CA LEU A 334 13.00 12.35 8.60
C LEU A 334 11.62 11.91 9.12
N MET A 335 11.34 12.11 10.41
CA MET A 335 10.08 11.78 11.06
C MET A 335 8.90 12.60 10.53
N ALA A 336 9.15 13.81 10.02
CA ALA A 336 8.13 14.65 9.40
C ALA A 336 7.77 14.19 7.96
N VAL A 337 8.66 13.48 7.26
CA VAL A 337 8.43 13.12 5.83
C VAL A 337 7.17 12.27 5.63
N PRO A 338 6.87 11.24 6.43
CA PRO A 338 5.64 10.44 6.25
C PRO A 338 4.36 11.27 6.28
N PHE A 339 4.30 12.38 7.04
CA PHE A 339 3.16 13.29 7.01
C PHE A 339 2.91 13.83 5.59
N PHE A 340 3.96 14.20 4.86
CA PHE A 340 3.87 14.73 3.49
C PHE A 340 3.79 13.63 2.42
N MET A 341 4.18 12.39 2.71
CA MET A 341 3.93 11.26 1.80
C MET A 341 2.45 10.88 1.71
N SER A 342 1.68 11.25 2.73
CA SER A 342 0.34 10.75 3.04
C SER A 342 -0.64 10.74 1.86
N ILE A 343 -0.70 11.83 1.10
CA ILE A 343 -1.64 12.01 -0.02
C ILE A 343 -1.07 11.59 -1.38
N MET A 344 0.22 11.31 -1.47
CA MET A 344 0.89 11.20 -2.76
C MET A 344 0.37 10.01 -3.57
N PHE A 345 0.29 8.81 -2.98
CA PHE A 345 -0.28 7.63 -3.65
C PHE A 345 -1.66 7.89 -4.25
N PRO A 346 -2.70 8.24 -3.46
CA PRO A 346 -4.04 8.42 -4.01
C PRO A 346 -4.13 9.59 -5.00
N THR A 347 -3.34 10.64 -4.80
CA THR A 347 -3.36 11.80 -5.68
C THR A 347 -2.70 11.51 -7.02
N ILE A 348 -1.54 10.84 -7.03
CA ILE A 348 -0.89 10.37 -8.26
C ILE A 348 -1.83 9.42 -9.01
N PHE A 349 -2.44 8.48 -8.30
CA PHE A 349 -3.37 7.53 -8.90
C PHE A 349 -4.57 8.22 -9.54
N ALA A 350 -5.27 9.08 -8.80
CA ALA A 350 -6.45 9.77 -9.30
C ALA A 350 -6.15 10.71 -10.47
N LEU A 351 -5.06 11.49 -10.37
CA LEU A 351 -4.61 12.35 -11.47
C LEU A 351 -4.22 11.51 -12.69
N GLY A 352 -3.54 10.37 -12.50
CA GLY A 352 -3.11 9.49 -13.58
C GLY A 352 -4.23 8.85 -14.38
N ILE A 353 -5.41 8.67 -13.79
CA ILE A 353 -6.57 8.05 -14.46
C ILE A 353 -7.70 9.02 -14.81
N SER A 354 -7.56 10.30 -14.44
CA SER A 354 -8.59 11.32 -14.66
C SER A 354 -8.86 11.52 -16.15
N GLY A 355 -10.13 11.61 -16.53
CA GLY A 355 -10.56 11.87 -17.91
C GLY A 355 -10.39 10.70 -18.89
N LEU A 356 -9.92 9.52 -18.47
CA LEU A 356 -9.62 8.40 -19.39
C LEU A 356 -10.81 7.50 -19.77
N GLY A 357 -12.00 7.72 -19.20
CA GLY A 357 -13.17 6.88 -19.49
C GLY A 357 -12.88 5.38 -19.29
N PRO A 358 -13.29 4.47 -20.19
CA PRO A 358 -13.01 3.03 -20.10
C PRO A 358 -11.52 2.69 -20.00
N ALA A 359 -10.65 3.42 -20.70
CA ALA A 359 -9.19 3.18 -20.73
C ALA A 359 -8.52 3.38 -19.35
N GLY A 360 -9.18 4.08 -18.43
CA GLY A 360 -8.72 4.21 -17.04
C GLY A 360 -8.55 2.87 -16.30
N ARG A 361 -9.24 1.81 -16.72
CA ARG A 361 -9.11 0.46 -16.13
C ARG A 361 -7.71 -0.14 -16.34
N MET A 362 -7.17 -0.02 -17.56
CA MET A 362 -5.79 -0.46 -17.87
C MET A 362 -4.77 0.43 -17.16
N ALA A 363 -4.97 1.76 -17.17
CA ALA A 363 -4.10 2.69 -16.46
C ALA A 363 -4.02 2.39 -14.95
N SER A 364 -5.16 2.07 -14.31
CA SER A 364 -5.19 1.63 -12.91
C SER A 364 -4.36 0.38 -12.67
N SER A 365 -4.40 -0.59 -13.59
CA SER A 365 -3.62 -1.83 -13.48
C SER A 365 -2.12 -1.55 -13.53
N LEU A 366 -1.68 -0.72 -14.48
CA LEU A 366 -0.28 -0.31 -14.60
C LEU A 366 0.21 0.50 -13.39
N LEU A 367 -0.64 1.33 -12.80
CA LEU A 367 -0.34 2.05 -11.56
C LEU A 367 -0.17 1.11 -10.36
N ILE A 368 -0.96 0.03 -10.26
CA ILE A 368 -0.78 -0.98 -9.22
C ILE A 368 0.47 -1.83 -9.47
N MET A 369 0.79 -2.18 -10.72
CA MET A 369 2.07 -2.83 -11.04
C MET A 369 3.29 -2.00 -10.61
N ALA A 370 3.18 -0.67 -10.67
CA ALA A 370 4.23 0.25 -10.27
C ALA A 370 4.61 0.13 -8.77
N ILE A 371 3.78 -0.52 -7.94
CA ILE A 371 4.10 -0.83 -6.53
C ILE A 371 5.39 -1.65 -6.41
N VAL A 372 5.80 -2.37 -7.45
CA VAL A 372 7.08 -3.10 -7.50
C VAL A 372 8.31 -2.19 -7.27
N GLY A 373 8.18 -0.86 -7.41
CA GLY A 373 9.22 0.09 -6.98
C GLY A 373 9.62 -0.09 -5.51
N GLY A 374 8.68 -0.50 -4.65
CA GLY A 374 8.94 -0.83 -3.24
C GLY A 374 9.89 -2.00 -3.02
N ALA A 375 10.03 -2.91 -3.98
CA ALA A 375 11.02 -3.99 -3.92
C ALA A 375 12.40 -3.56 -4.48
N ILE A 376 12.41 -2.60 -5.40
CA ILE A 376 13.62 -2.22 -6.16
C ILE A 376 14.43 -1.14 -5.43
N PHE A 377 13.78 -0.05 -5.01
CA PHE A 377 14.50 1.10 -4.44
C PHE A 377 15.18 0.82 -3.09
N PRO A 378 14.66 -0.02 -2.18
CA PRO A 378 15.41 -0.38 -0.97
C PRO A 378 16.73 -1.09 -1.26
N LEU A 379 16.80 -1.88 -2.33
CA LEU A 379 18.06 -2.51 -2.78
C LEU A 379 19.03 -1.46 -3.30
N VAL A 380 18.55 -0.51 -4.10
CA VAL A 380 19.35 0.64 -4.58
C VAL A 380 19.87 1.47 -3.40
N MET A 381 19.01 1.76 -2.42
CA MET A 381 19.40 2.51 -1.22
C MET A 381 20.42 1.74 -0.36
N GLY A 382 20.25 0.43 -0.21
CA GLY A 382 21.24 -0.44 0.44
C GLY A 382 22.60 -0.37 -0.24
N GLN A 383 22.63 -0.52 -1.57
CA GLN A 383 23.87 -0.41 -2.35
C GLN A 383 24.53 0.97 -2.23
N VAL A 384 23.76 2.06 -2.27
CA VAL A 384 24.30 3.41 -2.04
C VAL A 384 24.87 3.55 -0.64
N SER A 385 24.20 2.98 0.38
CA SER A 385 24.73 2.95 1.74
C SER A 385 26.07 2.21 1.81
N ASP A 386 26.21 1.07 1.13
CA ASP A 386 27.43 0.26 1.18
C ASP A 386 28.58 0.93 0.41
N LEU A 387 28.30 1.49 -0.78
CA LEU A 387 29.27 2.25 -1.60
C LEU A 387 29.78 3.52 -0.92
N THR A 388 29.00 4.10 -0.02
CA THR A 388 29.38 5.29 0.77
C THR A 388 30.02 4.91 2.12
N GLY A 389 30.50 3.68 2.28
CA GLY A 389 31.17 3.21 3.49
C GLY A 389 30.22 2.95 4.67
N GLY A 390 28.98 2.59 4.38
CA GLY A 390 27.93 2.39 5.39
C GLY A 390 27.16 3.64 5.77
N ASN A 391 27.35 4.76 5.05
CA ASN A 391 26.69 6.03 5.34
C ASN A 391 25.22 6.03 4.89
N ILE A 392 24.37 5.51 5.78
CA ILE A 392 22.93 5.44 5.54
C ILE A 392 22.30 6.83 5.37
N GLN A 393 22.90 7.86 5.95
CA GLN A 393 22.38 9.22 5.89
C GLN A 393 22.46 9.78 4.46
N LEU A 394 23.56 9.56 3.75
CA LEU A 394 23.68 9.89 2.32
C LEU A 394 22.78 9.02 1.45
N ALA A 395 22.49 7.79 1.86
CA ALA A 395 21.59 6.90 1.11
C ALA A 395 20.13 7.45 1.05
N TYR A 396 19.72 8.34 1.96
CA TYR A 396 18.42 9.02 1.88
C TYR A 396 18.29 10.01 0.70
N LEU A 397 19.38 10.28 -0.02
CA LEU A 397 19.29 10.96 -1.31
C LEU A 397 18.52 10.13 -2.35
N VAL A 398 18.46 8.80 -2.21
CA VAL A 398 17.66 7.93 -3.09
C VAL A 398 16.16 8.26 -3.00
N PRO A 399 15.49 8.19 -1.83
CA PRO A 399 14.09 8.63 -1.71
C PRO A 399 13.91 10.13 -1.97
N MET A 400 14.92 10.99 -1.75
CA MET A 400 14.84 12.41 -2.12
C MET A 400 14.66 12.60 -3.63
N VAL A 401 15.48 11.93 -4.44
CA VAL A 401 15.35 11.95 -5.92
C VAL A 401 14.00 11.40 -6.36
N CYS A 402 13.48 10.38 -5.68
CA CYS A 402 12.15 9.86 -5.96
C CYS A 402 11.05 10.91 -5.74
N PHE A 403 11.11 11.69 -4.66
CA PHE A 403 10.17 12.79 -4.45
C PHE A 403 10.34 13.93 -5.44
N VAL A 404 11.55 14.18 -5.95
CA VAL A 404 11.75 15.12 -7.07
C VAL A 404 10.99 14.64 -8.32
N VAL A 405 11.07 13.35 -8.66
CA VAL A 405 10.30 12.79 -9.79
C VAL A 405 8.78 12.94 -9.58
N VAL A 406 8.29 12.70 -8.36
CA VAL A 406 6.87 12.93 -8.01
C VAL A 406 6.51 14.42 -8.17
N GLY A 407 7.39 15.33 -7.73
CA GLY A 407 7.21 16.77 -7.88
C GLY A 407 7.16 17.20 -9.35
N LEU A 408 8.01 16.63 -10.21
CA LEU A 408 8.00 16.91 -11.65
C LEU A 408 6.67 16.47 -12.29
N PHE A 409 6.15 15.29 -11.94
CA PHE A 409 4.82 14.87 -12.37
C PHE A 409 3.74 15.85 -11.90
N ALA A 410 3.73 16.19 -10.62
CA ALA A 410 2.75 17.12 -10.04
C ALA A 410 2.80 18.51 -10.71
N TRP A 411 4.00 18.99 -11.05
CA TRP A 411 4.18 20.22 -11.79
C TRP A 411 3.54 20.11 -13.19
N THR A 412 3.86 19.07 -13.96
CA THR A 412 3.26 18.89 -15.31
C THR A 412 1.73 18.88 -15.27
N GLN A 413 1.14 18.20 -14.29
CA GLN A 413 -0.31 18.15 -14.11
C GLN A 413 -0.91 19.49 -13.66
N SER A 414 -0.22 20.24 -12.79
CA SER A 414 -0.70 21.56 -12.35
C SER A 414 -0.73 22.61 -13.46
N LYS A 415 0.17 22.50 -14.46
CA LYS A 415 0.15 23.35 -15.66
C LYS A 415 -1.06 23.06 -16.55
N GLU A 416 -1.33 21.78 -16.80
CA GLU A 416 -2.50 21.34 -17.57
C GLU A 416 -3.81 21.79 -16.89
N GLU A 417 -3.92 21.70 -15.56
CA GLU A 417 -5.06 22.22 -14.79
C GLU A 417 -5.22 23.76 -14.84
N MET A 418 -4.16 24.51 -15.18
CA MET A 418 -4.23 25.97 -15.33
C MET A 418 -4.66 26.37 -16.74
N GLU A 419 -4.16 25.68 -17.77
CA GLU A 419 -4.55 25.91 -19.17
C GLU A 419 -6.05 25.67 -19.41
N VAL A 420 -6.61 24.60 -18.83
CA VAL A 420 -8.05 24.31 -18.95
C VAL A 420 -8.91 25.40 -18.31
N VAL A 421 -8.49 25.95 -17.16
CA VAL A 421 -9.24 27.03 -16.49
C VAL A 421 -9.18 28.33 -17.30
N SER A 422 -8.02 28.68 -17.87
CA SER A 422 -7.91 29.87 -18.72
C SER A 422 -8.77 29.80 -19.98
N LEU A 423 -8.97 28.61 -20.56
CA LEU A 423 -9.83 28.41 -21.72
C LEU A 423 -11.33 28.45 -21.36
N SER A 424 -11.70 28.00 -20.16
CA SER A 424 -13.09 28.04 -19.68
C SER A 424 -13.55 29.42 -19.19
N ALA A 425 -12.62 30.28 -18.76
CA ALA A 425 -12.91 31.64 -18.29
C ALA A 425 -12.97 32.69 -19.42
N GLY A 426 -12.65 32.29 -20.66
CA GLY A 426 -12.66 33.13 -21.86
C GLY A 426 -13.90 32.97 -22.74
N HIS A 427 -14.95 32.29 -22.27
CA HIS A 427 -16.23 32.13 -22.98
C HIS A 427 -17.38 32.79 -22.21
#